data_AF-A0A8C5K394-F1
#
_entry.id   AF-A0A8C5K394-F1
#
_cell.length_a   1.000
_cell.length_b   1.000
_cell.length_c   1.000
_cell.angle_alpha   90.00
_cell.angle_beta   90.00
_cell.angle_gamma   90.00
#
_symmetry.space_group_name_H-M   'P 1'
#
loop_
_entity.id
_entity.type
_entity.pdbx_description
1 polymer ?
#
loop_
_entity_poly.entity_id
_entity_poly.type
_entity_poly.pdbx_seq_one_letter_code
_entity_poly.pdbx_strand_id
1 'polypeptide(L)' 'MRLLFFLFILLVCLIQTSSGHKRNAQYLQCKKMGAICKSHKTHGCSILPVVCKSRYKHCCRV' A
#
# COMPACT_ATOMS: atom_id res chain seq x y z
N MET A 1 30.95 -21.86 -0.68
CA MET A 1 29.55 -22.25 -0.38
C MET A 1 28.82 -21.32 0.59
N ARG A 2 29.44 -20.82 1.68
CA ARG A 2 28.78 -19.88 2.61
C ARG A 2 28.42 -18.51 2.02
N LEU A 3 29.23 -17.98 1.10
CA LEU A 3 28.99 -16.66 0.49
C LEU A 3 27.69 -16.63 -0.34
N LEU A 4 27.43 -17.70 -1.08
CA LEU A 4 26.22 -17.83 -1.90
C LEU A 4 24.96 -17.81 -1.02
N PHE A 5 25.01 -18.44 0.15
CA PHE A 5 23.91 -18.44 1.10
C PHE A 5 23.57 -17.03 1.61
N PHE A 6 24.58 -16.23 1.95
CA PHE A 6 24.35 -14.81 2.34
C PHE A 6 23.79 -13.98 1.18
N LEU A 7 24.27 -14.21 -0.04
CA LEU A 7 23.73 -13.59 -1.26
C LEU A 7 22.25 -13.92 -1.47
N PHE A 8 21.86 -15.18 -1.28
CA PHE A 8 20.45 -15.59 -1.36
C PHE A 8 19.59 -14.91 -0.30
N ILE A 9 20.05 -14.84 0.95
CA ILE A 9 19.33 -14.12 2.01
C ILE A 9 19.15 -12.64 1.66
N LEU A 10 20.23 -11.99 1.20
CA LEU A 10 20.20 -10.57 0.84
C LEU A 10 19.18 -10.30 -0.29
N LEU A 11 19.15 -11.17 -1.30
CA LEU A 11 18.19 -11.09 -2.40
C LEU A 11 16.75 -11.20 -1.92
N VAL A 12 16.46 -12.16 -1.04
CA VAL A 12 15.12 -12.34 -0.47
C VAL A 12 14.70 -11.12 0.35
N CYS A 13 15.60 -10.55 1.15
CA CYS A 13 15.33 -9.33 1.91
C CYS A 13 15.03 -8.12 1.00
N LEU A 14 15.77 -7.95 -0.09
CA LEU A 14 15.54 -6.88 -1.08
C LEU A 14 14.17 -7.02 -1.76
N ILE A 15 13.79 -8.24 -2.16
CA ILE A 15 12.50 -8.51 -2.81
C ILE A 15 11.35 -8.17 -1.86
N GLN A 16 11.41 -8.60 -0.60
CA GLN A 16 10.39 -8.29 0.41
C GLN A 16 10.27 -6.78 0.65
N THR A 17 11.39 -6.07 0.74
CA THR A 17 11.43 -4.62 0.95
C THR A 17 10.80 -3.87 -0.23
N SER A 18 11.12 -4.27 -1.48
CA SER A 18 10.55 -3.65 -2.68
C SER A 18 9.02 -3.85 -2.77
N SER A 19 8.54 -5.03 -2.41
CA SER A 19 7.10 -5.36 -2.38
C SER A 19 6.35 -4.53 -1.33
N GLY A 20 6.93 -4.40 -0.14
CA GLY A 20 6.42 -3.52 0.92
C GLY A 20 6.37 -2.06 0.50
N HIS A 21 7.43 -1.57 -0.15
CA HIS A 21 7.52 -0.20 -0.64
C HIS A 21 6.45 0.10 -1.70
N LYS A 22 6.24 -0.81 -2.66
CA LYS A 22 5.22 -0.68 -3.71
C LYS A 22 3.80 -0.62 -3.13
N ARG A 23 3.50 -1.45 -2.12
CA ARG A 23 2.22 -1.38 -1.39
C ARG A 23 2.04 -0.06 -0.64
N ASN A 24 3.10 0.41 0.03
CA ASN A 24 3.02 1.65 0.79
C ASN A 24 2.79 2.88 -0.12
N ALA A 25 3.43 2.89 -1.30
CA ALA A 25 3.22 3.92 -2.31
C ALA A 25 1.77 3.98 -2.80
N GLN A 26 1.12 2.82 -2.99
CA GLN A 26 -0.30 2.75 -3.36
C GLN A 26 -1.20 3.31 -2.25
N TYR A 27 -0.94 2.99 -0.97
CA TYR A 27 -1.74 3.51 0.14
C TYR A 27 -1.65 5.04 0.32
N LEU A 28 -0.51 5.63 -0.06
CA LEU A 28 -0.28 7.07 0.00
C LEU A 28 -1.02 7.85 -1.10
N GLN A 29 -1.45 7.20 -2.19
CA GLN A 29 -2.12 7.88 -3.29
C GLN A 29 -3.44 8.54 -2.88
N CYS A 30 -4.19 7.93 -1.94
CA CYS A 30 -5.46 8.49 -1.49
C CYS A 30 -5.26 9.88 -0.85
N LYS A 31 -4.27 9.99 0.04
CA LYS A 31 -3.91 11.26 0.69
C LYS A 31 -3.34 12.27 -0.32
N LYS A 32 -2.56 11.82 -1.31
CA LYS A 32 -2.02 12.68 -2.38
C LYS A 32 -3.11 13.28 -3.27
N MET A 33 -4.24 12.60 -3.46
CA MET A 33 -5.40 13.10 -4.20
C MET A 33 -6.29 14.06 -3.38
N GLY A 34 -5.88 14.44 -2.16
CA GLY A 34 -6.71 15.26 -1.26
C GLY A 34 -7.93 14.51 -0.71
N ALA A 35 -7.92 13.18 -0.78
CA ALA A 35 -8.99 12.31 -0.30
C ALA A 35 -8.59 11.62 1.01
N ILE A 36 -9.58 11.00 1.68
CA ILE A 36 -9.41 10.36 2.97
C ILE A 36 -9.92 8.91 2.95
N CYS A 37 -9.25 8.02 3.68
CA CYS A 37 -9.69 6.63 3.82
C CYS A 37 -10.84 6.54 4.84
N LYS A 38 -12.07 6.35 4.36
CA LYS A 38 -13.27 6.14 5.19
C LYS A 38 -13.72 4.68 5.17
N SER A 39 -14.58 4.31 6.12
CA SER A 39 -15.19 2.98 6.16
C SER A 39 -16.04 2.74 4.92
N HIS A 40 -16.10 1.49 4.44
CA HIS A 40 -17.03 1.10 3.36
C HIS A 40 -18.50 1.43 3.65
N LYS A 41 -18.87 1.56 4.93
CA LYS A 41 -20.22 1.95 5.34
C LYS A 41 -20.49 3.46 5.28
N THR A 42 -19.49 4.28 4.96
CA THR A 42 -19.70 5.73 4.85
C THR A 42 -20.32 6.08 3.50
N HIS A 43 -21.42 6.82 3.53
CA HIS A 43 -22.13 7.33 2.35
C HIS A 43 -21.89 8.83 2.16
N GLY A 44 -22.23 9.37 0.97
CA GLY A 44 -22.19 10.81 0.70
C GLY A 44 -20.80 11.36 0.33
N CYS A 45 -19.95 10.56 -0.31
CA CYS A 45 -18.71 11.05 -0.90
C CYS A 45 -18.38 10.33 -2.22
N SER A 46 -17.48 10.93 -2.99
CA SER A 46 -17.00 10.33 -4.23
C SER A 46 -15.96 9.26 -3.92
N ILE A 47 -16.30 8.00 -4.20
CA ILE A 47 -15.41 6.85 -4.03
C ILE A 47 -14.37 6.86 -5.15
N LEU A 48 -13.09 6.88 -4.79
CA LEU A 48 -11.99 6.79 -5.74
C LEU A 48 -11.46 5.35 -5.85
N PRO A 49 -11.00 4.93 -7.04
CA PRO A 49 -10.42 3.61 -7.28
C PRO A 49 -8.98 3.51 -6.75
N VAL A 50 -8.75 3.99 -5.52
CA VAL A 50 -7.44 4.01 -4.85
C VAL A 50 -7.51 3.15 -3.59
N VAL A 51 -6.50 2.31 -3.42
CA VAL A 51 -6.44 1.35 -2.33
C VAL A 51 -6.01 2.03 -1.04
N CYS A 52 -6.78 1.84 0.04
CA CYS A 52 -6.40 2.20 1.39
C CYS A 52 -5.64 1.07 2.09
N LYS A 53 -4.84 1.41 3.11
CA LYS A 53 -4.08 0.41 3.90
C LYS A 53 -4.97 -0.70 4.49
N SER A 54 -6.22 -0.39 4.78
CA SER A 54 -7.22 -1.34 5.27
C SER A 54 -8.16 -1.77 4.14
N ARG A 55 -8.39 -3.09 4.03
CA ARG A 55 -9.34 -3.68 3.05
C ARG A 55 -10.81 -3.30 3.31
N TYR A 56 -11.13 -2.82 4.50
CA TYR A 56 -12.49 -2.40 4.89
C TYR A 56 -12.72 -0.89 4.72
N LYS A 57 -11.74 -0.19 4.14
CA LYS A 57 -11.79 1.25 3.90
C LYS A 57 -11.62 1.55 2.42
N HIS A 58 -12.37 2.53 1.93
CA HIS A 58 -12.25 3.04 0.57
C HIS A 58 -11.72 4.48 0.63
N CYS A 59 -11.07 4.90 -0.46
CA CYS A 59 -10.66 6.27 -0.63
C CYS A 59 -11.87 7.14 -1.00
N CYS A 60 -12.12 8.19 -0.22
CA CYS A 60 -13.32 9.01 -0.25
C CYS A 60 -12.91 10.48 -0.36
N ARG A 61 -13.37 11.17 -1.41
CA ARG A 61 -13.16 12.61 -1.61
C ARG A 61 -14.45 13.36 -1.31
N VAL A 62 -14.34 14.34 -0.41
CA VAL A 62 -15.41 15.28 -0.05
C VAL A 62 -15.46 16.39 -1.09
#